data_AF-A0A6B0HBV4-F1
#
_entry.id   AF-A0A6B0HBV4-F1
#
_cell.length_a   1.000
_cell.length_b   1.000
_cell.length_c   1.000
_cell.angle_alpha   90.00
_cell.angle_beta   90.00
_cell.angle_gamma   90.00
#
_symmetry.space_group_name_H-M   'P 1'
#
loop_
_entity.id
_entity.type
_entity.pdbx_description
1 polymer ?
#
loop_
_entity_poly.entity_id
_entity_poly.type
_entity_poly.pdbx_seq_one_letter_code
_entity_poly.pdbx_strand_id
1 'polypeptide(L)'
;MDLEAPVDAWYVWFGVSAASVVIAGVVLGLPTGPPPDANGVGNSIDRIAGSPYSASTVYEHDADELRLQEGTTLELRNEHGRAHSSLAYGNVVLVTDDERLENVTYGDSFGDEFEAELERDDVDAAAEFLGRINESHETTDDEWYPAGDRVVVRTVTVQPDDVTARPRITAEVVDGLGEPNTGFATDIRFEYDGDGSERADISVVGQGYGEEEDVERRESTWFRDGADSTMFSLENTSSVSEPLDLTVGVDDVTCEAGDVSEFGEEVVLCEGTDPEDADQIANETTQITVDESAGEYRVTLVVAE
;
A
#
# COMPACT_ATOMS: atom_id res chain seq x y z
N MET A 1 -82.99 -27.86 33.14
CA MET A 1 -82.00 -27.26 32.22
C MET A 1 -81.04 -26.53 33.11
N ASP A 2 -80.05 -27.27 33.61
CA ASP A 2 -78.96 -26.69 34.40
C ASP A 2 -78.20 -25.73 33.48
N LEU A 3 -78.41 -24.43 33.70
CA LEU A 3 -77.57 -23.40 33.13
C LEU A 3 -76.29 -23.44 33.96
N GLU A 4 -75.31 -24.22 33.48
CA GLU A 4 -73.93 -24.12 33.93
C GLU A 4 -73.58 -22.62 34.01
N ALA A 5 -73.24 -22.16 35.22
CA ALA A 5 -72.98 -20.76 35.50
C ALA A 5 -71.93 -20.22 34.51
N PRO A 6 -71.98 -18.93 34.13
CA PRO A 6 -71.07 -18.33 33.16
C PRO A 6 -69.69 -18.11 33.78
N VAL A 7 -69.03 -19.21 34.17
CA VAL A 7 -67.61 -19.27 34.52
C VAL A 7 -66.77 -18.88 33.30
N ASP A 8 -67.34 -18.97 32.09
CA ASP A 8 -66.68 -18.71 30.81
C ASP A 8 -66.40 -17.23 30.51
N ALA A 9 -67.22 -16.29 31.00
CA ALA A 9 -67.17 -14.91 30.49
C ALA A 9 -65.84 -14.18 30.80
N TRP A 10 -65.23 -14.44 31.96
CA TRP A 10 -63.96 -13.80 32.34
C TRP A 10 -62.77 -14.45 31.63
N TYR A 11 -62.77 -15.78 31.46
CA TYR A 11 -61.73 -16.50 30.72
C TYR A 11 -61.73 -16.12 29.25
N VAL A 12 -62.91 -15.93 28.64
CA VAL A 12 -63.04 -15.40 27.29
C VAL A 12 -62.45 -13.99 27.19
N TRP A 13 -62.72 -13.10 28.14
CA TRP A 13 -62.18 -11.74 28.13
C TRP A 13 -60.65 -11.71 28.25
N PHE A 14 -60.09 -12.55 29.13
CA PHE A 14 -58.64 -12.74 29.23
C PHE A 14 -58.04 -13.34 27.95
N GLY A 15 -58.68 -14.36 27.38
CA GLY A 15 -58.26 -14.98 26.12
C GLY A 15 -58.24 -13.99 24.95
N VAL A 16 -59.29 -13.17 24.82
CA VAL A 16 -59.38 -12.12 23.78
C VAL A 16 -58.35 -11.03 24.01
N SER A 17 -58.12 -10.60 25.25
CA SER A 17 -57.11 -9.59 25.57
C SER A 17 -55.70 -10.09 25.25
N ALA A 18 -55.38 -11.32 25.65
CA ALA A 18 -54.11 -11.96 25.33
C ALA A 18 -53.92 -12.13 23.82
N ALA A 19 -54.95 -12.60 23.10
CA ALA A 19 -54.92 -12.73 21.65
C ALA A 19 -54.73 -11.35 20.97
N SER A 20 -55.38 -10.29 21.47
CA SER A 20 -55.23 -8.94 20.92
C SER A 20 -53.84 -8.38 21.12
N VAL A 21 -53.22 -8.61 22.28
CA VAL A 21 -51.82 -8.22 22.54
C VAL A 21 -50.86 -8.98 21.63
N VAL A 22 -51.08 -10.28 21.42
CA VAL A 22 -50.27 -11.09 20.49
C VAL A 22 -50.42 -10.57 19.05
N ILE A 23 -51.64 -10.33 18.59
CA ILE A 23 -51.90 -9.79 17.25
C ILE A 23 -51.28 -8.39 17.10
N ALA A 24 -51.43 -7.53 18.11
CA ALA A 24 -50.82 -6.20 18.09
C ALA A 24 -49.30 -6.28 18.05
N GLY A 25 -48.68 -7.19 18.80
CA GLY A 25 -47.24 -7.43 18.75
C GLY A 25 -46.78 -7.90 17.37
N VAL A 26 -47.55 -8.76 16.70
CA VAL A 26 -47.25 -9.17 15.32
C VAL A 26 -47.38 -7.99 14.37
N VAL A 27 -48.47 -7.23 14.42
CA VAL A 27 -48.71 -6.08 13.53
C VAL A 27 -47.63 -5.00 13.71
N LEU A 28 -47.22 -4.73 14.94
CA LEU A 28 -46.17 -3.75 15.26
C LEU A 28 -44.75 -4.25 14.92
N GLY A 29 -44.55 -5.56 14.75
CA GLY A 29 -43.29 -6.16 14.35
C GLY A 29 -43.14 -6.36 12.84
N LEU A 30 -44.15 -6.01 12.04
CA LEU A 30 -44.05 -6.06 10.58
C LEU A 30 -43.22 -4.88 10.06
N PRO A 31 -42.37 -5.08 9.03
CA PRO A 31 -41.64 -3.98 8.41
C PRO A 31 -42.59 -2.90 7.90
N THR A 32 -42.30 -1.65 8.24
CA THR A 32 -43.06 -0.46 7.81
C THR A 32 -42.68 0.04 6.42
N GLY A 33 -41.68 -0.56 5.79
CA GLY A 33 -41.09 -0.17 4.52
C GLY A 33 -40.42 -1.35 3.82
N PRO A 34 -39.98 -1.17 2.57
CA PRO A 34 -39.22 -2.18 1.84
C PRO A 34 -37.76 -2.26 2.34
N PRO A 35 -37.10 -3.43 2.19
CA PRO A 35 -35.64 -3.51 2.31
C PRO A 35 -34.95 -2.68 1.20
N PRO A 36 -33.66 -2.33 1.37
CA PRO A 36 -32.94 -1.52 0.39
C PRO A 36 -32.75 -2.24 -0.95
N ASP A 37 -32.63 -1.50 -2.06
CA ASP A 37 -32.41 -2.06 -3.41
C ASP A 37 -30.93 -2.33 -3.69
N ALA A 38 -30.41 -3.42 -3.13
CA ALA A 38 -29.03 -3.84 -3.38
C ALA A 38 -28.75 -4.15 -4.85
N ASN A 39 -29.75 -4.60 -5.63
CA ASN A 39 -29.55 -4.86 -7.05
C ASN A 39 -29.42 -3.57 -7.86
N GLY A 40 -30.16 -2.52 -7.50
CA GLY A 40 -30.02 -1.19 -8.11
C GLY A 40 -28.61 -0.63 -7.94
N VAL A 41 -28.06 -0.69 -6.72
CA VAL A 41 -26.69 -0.28 -6.43
C VAL A 41 -25.67 -1.17 -7.14
N GLY A 42 -25.81 -2.50 -7.01
CA GLY A 42 -24.90 -3.47 -7.63
C GLY A 42 -24.82 -3.34 -9.15
N ASN A 43 -25.96 -3.20 -9.84
CA ASN A 43 -25.98 -2.96 -11.30
C ASN A 43 -25.32 -1.63 -11.70
N SER A 44 -25.37 -0.62 -10.83
CA SER A 44 -24.72 0.67 -11.08
C SER A 44 -23.20 0.56 -10.93
N ILE A 45 -22.73 -0.19 -9.93
CA ILE A 45 -21.31 -0.54 -9.76
C ILE A 45 -20.81 -1.34 -10.97
N ASP A 46 -21.48 -2.44 -11.33
CA ASP A 46 -21.12 -3.31 -12.46
C ASP A 46 -21.02 -2.54 -13.78
N ARG A 47 -21.90 -1.55 -13.97
CA ARG A 47 -21.89 -0.70 -15.16
C ARG A 47 -20.61 0.13 -15.27
N ILE A 48 -20.10 0.62 -14.14
CA ILE A 48 -18.85 1.40 -14.08
C ILE A 48 -17.64 0.48 -14.15
N ALA A 49 -17.61 -0.56 -13.32
CA ALA A 49 -16.52 -1.54 -13.30
C ALA A 49 -16.34 -2.25 -14.65
N GLY A 50 -17.43 -2.56 -15.36
CA GLY A 50 -17.40 -3.15 -16.70
C GLY A 50 -17.11 -2.17 -17.85
N SER A 51 -16.97 -0.86 -17.58
CA SER A 51 -16.67 0.15 -18.60
C SER A 51 -15.25 -0.01 -19.14
N PRO A 52 -15.01 0.01 -20.46
CA PRO A 52 -13.65 0.00 -21.01
C PRO A 52 -12.94 1.35 -20.89
N TYR A 53 -13.62 2.38 -20.36
CA TYR A 53 -13.08 3.73 -20.16
C TYR A 53 -13.27 4.16 -18.71
N SER A 54 -12.43 5.09 -18.23
CA SER A 54 -12.64 5.77 -16.95
C SER A 54 -14.06 6.33 -16.90
N ALA A 55 -14.80 5.91 -15.88
CA ALA A 55 -16.21 6.23 -15.73
C ALA A 55 -16.53 6.42 -14.25
N SER A 56 -17.54 7.23 -13.96
CA SER A 56 -18.06 7.41 -12.62
C SER A 56 -19.58 7.49 -12.63
N THR A 57 -20.18 7.17 -11.48
CA THR A 57 -21.61 7.37 -11.24
C THR A 57 -21.85 7.70 -9.77
N VAL A 58 -22.94 8.41 -9.52
CA VAL A 58 -23.53 8.57 -8.19
C VAL A 58 -24.88 7.88 -8.22
N TYR A 59 -25.21 7.11 -7.19
CA TYR A 59 -26.47 6.37 -7.09
C TYR A 59 -27.09 6.53 -5.70
N GLU A 60 -28.33 6.97 -5.64
CA GLU A 60 -29.09 7.16 -4.38
C GLU A 60 -29.68 5.84 -3.87
N HIS A 61 -29.73 5.64 -2.56
CA HIS A 61 -30.33 4.44 -1.95
C HIS A 61 -30.91 4.70 -0.55
N ASP A 62 -31.71 3.74 -0.05
CA ASP A 62 -32.35 3.80 1.27
C ASP A 62 -31.68 2.85 2.31
N ALA A 63 -30.40 2.55 2.16
CA ALA A 63 -29.64 1.73 3.11
C ALA A 63 -29.08 2.58 4.26
N ASP A 64 -29.17 2.09 5.49
CA ASP A 64 -28.50 2.70 6.65
C ASP A 64 -27.02 2.29 6.69
N GLU A 65 -26.73 1.04 6.33
CA GLU A 65 -25.39 0.47 6.33
C GLU A 65 -25.19 -0.44 5.12
N LEU A 66 -23.94 -0.53 4.66
CA LEU A 66 -23.48 -1.39 3.58
C LEU A 66 -22.31 -2.26 4.02
N ARG A 67 -22.09 -3.34 3.29
CA ARG A 67 -20.94 -4.22 3.44
C ARG A 67 -20.52 -4.78 2.08
N LEU A 68 -19.23 -4.83 1.81
CA LEU A 68 -18.67 -5.55 0.68
C LEU A 68 -17.95 -6.80 1.20
N GLN A 69 -18.16 -7.94 0.52
CA GLN A 69 -17.53 -9.22 0.83
C GLN A 69 -16.68 -9.67 -0.35
N GLU A 70 -15.39 -9.86 -0.10
CA GLU A 70 -14.35 -10.24 -1.05
C GLU A 70 -14.37 -9.37 -2.32
N GLY A 71 -14.83 -8.12 -2.21
CA GLY A 71 -15.06 -7.22 -3.34
C GLY A 71 -16.10 -7.68 -4.38
N THR A 72 -16.85 -8.76 -4.13
CA THR A 72 -17.76 -9.38 -5.12
C THR A 72 -19.22 -9.44 -4.68
N THR A 73 -19.52 -9.28 -3.39
CA THR A 73 -20.90 -9.29 -2.89
C THR A 73 -21.20 -8.03 -2.10
N LEU A 74 -22.13 -7.23 -2.60
CA LEU A 74 -22.68 -6.07 -1.90
C LEU A 74 -23.87 -6.51 -1.04
N GLU A 75 -23.83 -6.17 0.25
CA GLU A 75 -24.98 -6.25 1.14
C GLU A 75 -25.38 -4.87 1.64
N LEU A 76 -26.68 -4.63 1.69
CA LEU A 76 -27.28 -3.41 2.21
C LEU A 76 -28.27 -3.77 3.31
N ARG A 77 -28.36 -2.94 4.34
CA ARG A 77 -29.36 -3.08 5.39
C ARG A 77 -29.97 -1.75 5.80
N ASN A 78 -31.22 -1.80 6.20
CA ASN A 78 -31.89 -0.72 6.90
C ASN A 78 -32.81 -1.28 8.00
N GLU A 79 -33.51 -0.41 8.72
CA GLU A 79 -34.48 -0.80 9.75
C GLU A 79 -35.59 -1.76 9.25
N HIS A 80 -35.82 -1.81 7.93
CA HIS A 80 -36.86 -2.60 7.28
C HIS A 80 -36.38 -3.96 6.73
N GLY A 81 -35.07 -4.20 6.66
CA GLY A 81 -34.52 -5.50 6.24
C GLY A 81 -33.12 -5.44 5.65
N ARG A 82 -32.73 -6.55 5.03
CA ARG A 82 -31.43 -6.74 4.37
C ARG A 82 -31.64 -7.20 2.93
N ALA A 83 -30.77 -6.75 2.05
CA ALA A 83 -30.71 -7.19 0.65
C ALA A 83 -29.25 -7.38 0.24
N HIS A 84 -29.02 -8.21 -0.76
CA HIS A 84 -27.68 -8.46 -1.29
C HIS A 84 -27.70 -8.51 -2.82
N SER A 85 -26.54 -8.25 -3.43
CA SER A 85 -26.31 -8.35 -4.86
C SER A 85 -24.89 -8.85 -5.13
N SER A 86 -24.75 -9.82 -6.03
CA SER A 86 -23.45 -10.27 -6.52
C SER A 86 -23.00 -9.37 -7.67
N LEU A 87 -21.79 -8.85 -7.59
CA LEU A 87 -21.15 -8.04 -8.63
C LEU A 87 -20.55 -8.98 -9.69
N ALA A 88 -20.83 -8.68 -10.95
CA ALA A 88 -20.37 -9.48 -12.09
C ALA A 88 -19.05 -8.95 -12.68
N TYR A 89 -18.76 -7.66 -12.52
CA TYR A 89 -17.60 -7.00 -13.11
C TYR A 89 -16.72 -6.37 -12.05
N GLY A 90 -15.51 -6.91 -11.91
CA GLY A 90 -14.45 -6.36 -11.09
C GLY A 90 -14.59 -6.67 -9.60
N ASN A 91 -13.43 -6.77 -8.95
CA ASN A 91 -13.31 -6.76 -7.50
C ASN A 91 -13.25 -5.28 -7.08
N VAL A 92 -14.19 -4.86 -6.24
CA VAL A 92 -14.44 -3.46 -5.91
C VAL A 92 -13.95 -3.15 -4.51
N VAL A 93 -13.40 -1.95 -4.29
CA VAL A 93 -12.89 -1.52 -2.98
C VAL A 93 -13.80 -0.48 -2.39
N LEU A 94 -14.27 -0.75 -1.16
CA LEU A 94 -14.89 0.26 -0.33
C LEU A 94 -13.79 1.15 0.24
N VAL A 95 -13.92 2.45 0.04
CA VAL A 95 -13.02 3.46 0.57
C VAL A 95 -13.69 4.12 1.76
N THR A 96 -13.04 4.02 2.92
CA THR A 96 -13.44 4.69 4.17
C THR A 96 -12.20 5.20 4.87
N ASP A 97 -12.26 6.39 5.46
CA ASP A 97 -11.18 6.96 6.28
C ASP A 97 -9.83 7.13 5.54
N ASP A 98 -9.81 7.16 4.20
CA ASP A 98 -8.66 7.57 3.37
C ASP A 98 -9.03 8.76 2.48
N GLU A 99 -8.67 9.96 2.93
CA GLU A 99 -9.02 11.23 2.26
C GLU A 99 -8.51 11.29 0.81
N ARG A 100 -7.36 10.68 0.49
CA ARG A 100 -6.77 10.71 -0.86
C ARG A 100 -7.57 9.83 -1.80
N LEU A 101 -7.89 8.60 -1.38
CA LEU A 101 -8.73 7.69 -2.17
C LEU A 101 -10.16 8.22 -2.32
N GLU A 102 -10.69 8.90 -1.30
CA GLU A 102 -11.99 9.59 -1.38
C GLU A 102 -11.95 10.72 -2.42
N ASN A 103 -10.96 11.60 -2.39
CA ASN A 103 -10.78 12.68 -3.36
C ASN A 103 -10.67 12.14 -4.80
N VAL A 104 -9.83 11.12 -5.03
CA VAL A 104 -9.73 10.47 -6.35
C VAL A 104 -11.08 9.91 -6.79
N THR A 105 -11.85 9.31 -5.88
CA THR A 105 -13.19 8.78 -6.16
C THR A 105 -14.18 9.88 -6.54
N TYR A 106 -14.14 11.03 -5.85
CA TYR A 106 -14.98 12.21 -6.13
C TYR A 106 -14.58 12.96 -7.39
N GLY A 107 -13.30 12.91 -7.73
CA GLY A 107 -12.85 13.01 -9.10
C GLY A 107 -11.61 13.81 -9.35
N ASP A 108 -10.88 14.17 -8.29
CA ASP A 108 -9.51 14.64 -8.36
C ASP A 108 -8.64 13.64 -9.14
N SER A 109 -7.61 14.17 -9.80
CA SER A 109 -6.74 13.33 -10.62
C SER A 109 -5.70 12.64 -9.73
N PHE A 110 -5.30 11.43 -10.12
CA PHE A 110 -4.21 10.72 -9.45
C PHE A 110 -2.95 11.59 -9.35
N GLY A 111 -2.60 12.29 -10.44
CA GLY A 111 -1.41 13.14 -10.46
C GLY A 111 -1.46 14.33 -9.51
N ASP A 112 -2.65 14.88 -9.23
CA ASP A 112 -2.80 15.96 -8.25
C ASP A 112 -2.73 15.42 -6.82
N GLU A 113 -3.39 14.30 -6.54
CA GLU A 113 -3.44 13.71 -5.18
C GLU A 113 -2.12 13.01 -4.78
N PHE A 114 -1.30 12.60 -5.74
CA PHE A 114 -0.01 11.93 -5.56
C PHE A 114 1.17 12.73 -6.12
N GLU A 115 1.03 14.06 -6.24
CA GLU A 115 2.07 14.96 -6.75
C GLU A 115 3.39 14.83 -5.97
N ALA A 116 3.31 14.72 -4.64
CA ALA A 116 4.49 14.68 -3.78
C ALA A 116 5.33 13.41 -3.98
N GLU A 117 4.69 12.28 -4.27
CA GLU A 117 5.37 11.03 -4.60
C GLU A 117 5.90 11.06 -6.04
N LEU A 118 5.14 11.61 -6.99
CA LEU A 118 5.59 11.79 -8.38
C LEU A 118 6.80 12.72 -8.53
N GLU A 119 6.99 13.66 -7.61
CA GLU A 119 8.16 14.55 -7.59
C GLU A 119 9.43 13.87 -7.06
N ARG A 120 9.32 12.67 -6.49
CA ARG A 120 10.41 11.91 -5.89
C ARG A 120 10.85 10.77 -6.80
N ASP A 121 12.15 10.61 -6.97
CA ASP A 121 12.70 9.54 -7.82
C ASP A 121 12.92 8.21 -7.06
N ASP A 122 12.73 8.23 -5.74
CA ASP A 122 12.91 7.08 -4.84
C ASP A 122 11.59 6.44 -4.37
N VAL A 123 10.44 6.91 -4.87
CA VAL A 123 9.10 6.44 -4.48
C VAL A 123 8.27 6.19 -5.73
N ASP A 124 7.59 5.05 -5.80
CA ASP A 124 6.64 4.74 -6.87
C ASP A 124 5.25 5.20 -6.43
N ALA A 125 4.72 6.26 -7.06
CA ALA A 125 3.43 6.81 -6.66
C ALA A 125 2.27 5.87 -7.02
N ALA A 126 2.42 5.07 -8.08
CA ALA A 126 1.47 4.04 -8.41
C ALA A 126 1.47 2.94 -7.33
N ALA A 127 2.64 2.46 -6.92
CA ALA A 127 2.75 1.47 -5.84
C ALA A 127 2.12 1.97 -4.53
N GLU A 128 2.39 3.22 -4.14
CA GLU A 128 1.77 3.87 -2.97
C GLU A 128 0.24 3.91 -3.08
N PHE A 129 -0.29 4.26 -4.26
CA PHE A 129 -1.74 4.24 -4.50
C PHE A 129 -2.34 2.83 -4.41
N LEU A 130 -1.69 1.83 -5.00
CA LEU A 130 -2.14 0.44 -4.94
C LEU A 130 -2.04 -0.13 -3.51
N GLY A 131 -1.01 0.26 -2.75
CA GLY A 131 -0.85 -0.09 -1.34
C GLY A 131 -2.02 0.40 -0.49
N ARG A 132 -2.44 1.66 -0.70
CA ARG A 132 -3.64 2.22 -0.04
C ARG A 132 -4.91 1.48 -0.41
N ILE A 133 -5.05 1.07 -1.67
CA ILE A 133 -6.19 0.27 -2.11
C ILE A 133 -6.22 -1.08 -1.40
N ASN A 134 -5.06 -1.73 -1.25
CA ASN A 134 -4.95 -2.98 -0.51
C ASN A 134 -5.29 -2.80 0.97
N GLU A 135 -4.72 -1.78 1.63
CA GLU A 135 -5.04 -1.46 3.03
C GLU A 135 -6.54 -1.15 3.22
N SER A 136 -7.14 -0.36 2.33
CA SER A 136 -8.57 -0.08 2.34
C SER A 136 -9.40 -1.35 2.18
N HIS A 137 -8.99 -2.28 1.32
CA HIS A 137 -9.66 -3.57 1.21
C HIS A 137 -9.50 -4.43 2.47
N GLU A 138 -8.30 -4.57 3.01
CA GLU A 138 -8.04 -5.36 4.23
C GLU A 138 -8.81 -4.84 5.45
N THR A 139 -8.99 -3.52 5.53
CA THR A 139 -9.69 -2.87 6.64
C THR A 139 -11.21 -2.91 6.48
N THR A 140 -11.73 -2.89 5.24
CA THR A 140 -13.18 -2.76 5.00
C THR A 140 -13.89 -4.06 4.63
N ASP A 141 -13.15 -5.11 4.27
CA ASP A 141 -13.74 -6.36 3.80
C ASP A 141 -14.59 -7.07 4.87
N ASP A 142 -15.77 -7.53 4.47
CA ASP A 142 -16.79 -8.19 5.28
C ASP A 142 -17.27 -7.37 6.52
N GLU A 143 -16.95 -6.09 6.59
CA GLU A 143 -17.39 -5.19 7.66
C GLU A 143 -18.58 -4.30 7.26
N TRP A 144 -19.40 -3.92 8.25
CA TRP A 144 -20.55 -3.04 8.02
C TRP A 144 -20.16 -1.59 8.27
N TYR A 145 -20.42 -0.73 7.27
CA TYR A 145 -20.17 0.70 7.32
C TYR A 145 -21.44 1.51 7.12
N PRO A 146 -21.55 2.72 7.68
CA PRO A 146 -22.61 3.65 7.34
C PRO A 146 -22.68 3.86 5.82
N ALA A 147 -23.88 3.74 5.25
CA ALA A 147 -24.05 3.82 3.80
C ALA A 147 -24.41 5.22 3.29
N GLY A 148 -24.82 6.12 4.18
CA GLY A 148 -25.29 7.46 3.80
C GLY A 148 -26.54 7.40 2.91
N ASP A 149 -26.73 8.42 2.06
CA ASP A 149 -27.85 8.51 1.13
C ASP A 149 -27.46 8.12 -0.31
N ARG A 150 -26.15 8.08 -0.61
CA ARG A 150 -25.63 7.82 -1.96
C ARG A 150 -24.32 7.04 -1.94
N VAL A 151 -24.12 6.28 -3.02
CA VAL A 151 -22.83 5.69 -3.36
C VAL A 151 -22.22 6.38 -4.57
N VAL A 152 -20.96 6.78 -4.45
CA VAL A 152 -20.12 7.24 -5.55
C VAL A 152 -19.21 6.11 -5.98
N VAL A 153 -19.21 5.81 -7.28
CA VAL A 153 -18.38 4.76 -7.87
C VAL A 153 -17.51 5.39 -8.94
N ARG A 154 -16.22 5.05 -8.97
CA ARG A 154 -15.30 5.49 -10.02
C ARG A 154 -14.32 4.39 -10.40
N THR A 155 -14.09 4.23 -11.69
CA THR A 155 -12.93 3.50 -12.19
C THR A 155 -11.75 4.46 -12.32
N VAL A 156 -10.62 4.06 -11.75
CA VAL A 156 -9.34 4.76 -11.83
C VAL A 156 -8.37 3.88 -12.61
N THR A 157 -7.58 4.51 -13.47
CA THR A 157 -6.47 3.87 -14.17
C THR A 157 -5.20 4.66 -13.87
N VAL A 158 -4.14 3.96 -13.45
CA VAL A 158 -2.83 4.55 -13.16
C VAL A 158 -1.74 3.78 -13.91
N GLN A 159 -0.68 4.47 -14.31
CA GLN A 159 0.50 3.86 -14.91
C GLN A 159 1.59 3.76 -13.83
N PRO A 160 2.46 2.74 -13.86
CA PRO A 160 3.64 2.70 -13.01
C PRO A 160 4.55 3.88 -13.32
N ASP A 161 5.25 4.34 -12.30
CA ASP A 161 6.28 5.37 -12.45
C ASP A 161 7.63 4.73 -12.80
N ASP A 162 8.45 5.44 -13.55
CA ASP A 162 9.85 5.04 -13.79
C ASP A 162 10.67 5.35 -12.53
N VAL A 163 10.59 4.49 -11.52
CA VAL A 163 11.40 4.59 -10.30
C VAL A 163 12.75 3.90 -10.46
N THR A 164 13.79 4.53 -9.90
CA THR A 164 15.13 3.94 -9.89
C THR A 164 15.44 3.47 -8.47
N ALA A 165 15.45 2.15 -8.26
CA ALA A 165 15.94 1.57 -7.02
C ALA A 165 17.38 2.05 -6.76
N ARG A 166 17.68 2.44 -5.53
CA ARG A 166 19.02 2.91 -5.16
C ARG A 166 19.68 1.84 -4.30
N PRO A 167 20.91 1.44 -4.62
CA PRO A 167 21.58 0.39 -3.85
C PRO A 167 21.93 0.88 -2.44
N ARG A 168 21.86 -0.02 -1.46
CA ARG A 168 22.51 0.21 -0.16
C ARG A 168 23.99 -0.11 -0.30
N ILE A 169 24.86 0.83 0.08
CA ILE A 169 26.31 0.64 0.05
C ILE A 169 26.89 0.94 1.42
N THR A 170 27.60 -0.02 1.97
CA THR A 170 28.35 0.13 3.22
C THR A 170 29.83 -0.13 3.00
N ALA A 171 30.67 0.40 3.88
CA ALA A 171 32.10 0.11 3.89
C ALA A 171 32.59 -0.20 5.30
N GLU A 172 33.59 -1.06 5.39
CA GLU A 172 34.26 -1.42 6.63
C GLU A 172 35.76 -1.48 6.36
N VAL A 173 36.56 -0.79 7.18
CA VAL A 173 38.02 -0.94 7.16
C VAL A 173 38.38 -2.22 7.92
N VAL A 174 38.74 -3.28 7.18
CA VAL A 174 38.90 -4.64 7.73
C VAL A 174 40.35 -4.98 8.09
N ASP A 175 41.33 -4.30 7.51
CA ASP A 175 42.75 -4.48 7.85
C ASP A 175 43.56 -3.18 7.69
N GLY A 176 44.68 -3.10 8.40
CA GLY A 176 45.54 -1.93 8.39
C GLY A 176 46.94 -2.13 8.98
N LEU A 177 47.79 -1.12 8.79
CA LEU A 177 49.14 -1.03 9.34
C LEU A 177 49.17 -0.12 10.57
N GLY A 178 50.08 -0.40 11.50
CA GLY A 178 50.23 0.34 12.77
C GLY A 178 50.03 -0.58 13.96
N GLU A 179 50.41 -0.16 15.17
CA GLU A 179 50.10 -0.89 16.41
C GLU A 179 49.18 -0.04 17.30
N PRO A 180 47.94 -0.52 17.61
CA PRO A 180 47.25 -1.64 16.94
C PRO A 180 47.04 -1.32 15.44
N ASN A 181 46.67 -2.32 14.61
CA ASN A 181 46.50 -2.25 13.13
C ASN A 181 45.43 -1.21 12.69
N THR A 182 45.61 0.04 13.07
CA THR A 182 44.62 1.12 13.01
C THR A 182 45.27 2.46 12.62
N GLY A 183 46.50 2.43 12.10
CA GLY A 183 47.22 3.63 11.71
C GLY A 183 47.00 3.99 10.25
N PHE A 184 46.95 2.98 9.38
CA PHE A 184 46.76 3.14 7.92
C PHE A 184 45.91 2.00 7.38
N ALA A 185 44.83 2.28 6.68
CA ALA A 185 43.98 1.28 6.04
C ALA A 185 44.74 0.58 4.90
N THR A 186 44.67 -0.76 4.86
CA THR A 186 45.16 -1.57 3.73
C THR A 186 44.04 -2.28 2.99
N ASP A 187 42.98 -2.68 3.70
CA ASP A 187 41.87 -3.40 3.10
C ASP A 187 40.56 -2.78 3.57
N ILE A 188 39.76 -2.35 2.60
CA ILE A 188 38.44 -1.77 2.83
C ILE A 188 37.45 -2.65 2.08
N ARG A 189 36.51 -3.24 2.81
CA ARG A 189 35.43 -4.03 2.24
C ARG A 189 34.26 -3.11 1.95
N PHE A 190 33.71 -3.20 0.74
CA PHE A 190 32.44 -2.56 0.39
C PHE A 190 31.39 -3.63 0.19
N GLU A 191 30.22 -3.45 0.78
CA GLU A 191 29.05 -4.31 0.59
C GLU A 191 28.00 -3.53 -0.21
N TYR A 192 27.41 -4.20 -1.20
CA TYR A 192 26.48 -3.64 -2.16
C TYR A 192 25.23 -4.50 -2.21
N ASP A 193 24.09 -3.87 -1.99
CA ASP A 193 22.78 -4.49 -2.07
C ASP A 193 21.95 -3.78 -3.13
N GLY A 194 22.19 -4.14 -4.38
CA GLY A 194 21.42 -3.69 -5.53
C GLY A 194 21.34 -4.77 -6.59
N ASP A 195 20.46 -4.57 -7.56
CA ASP A 195 20.18 -5.54 -8.62
C ASP A 195 21.14 -5.39 -9.79
N GLY A 196 21.39 -6.50 -10.49
CA GLY A 196 22.21 -6.50 -11.69
C GLY A 196 23.72 -6.39 -11.44
N SER A 197 24.48 -6.40 -12.52
CA SER A 197 25.93 -6.26 -12.47
C SER A 197 26.33 -4.86 -12.92
N GLU A 198 26.75 -4.04 -11.97
CA GLU A 198 27.05 -2.64 -12.20
C GLU A 198 28.55 -2.35 -12.02
N ARG A 199 29.06 -1.40 -12.81
CA ARG A 199 30.45 -0.95 -12.69
C ARG A 199 30.52 0.05 -11.54
N ALA A 200 31.41 -0.21 -10.59
CA ALA A 200 31.66 0.69 -9.47
C ALA A 200 33.04 1.35 -9.60
N ASP A 201 33.09 2.66 -9.44
CA ASP A 201 34.31 3.44 -9.34
C ASP A 201 34.46 3.90 -7.87
N ILE A 202 35.45 3.33 -7.18
CA ILE A 202 35.71 3.54 -5.75
C ILE A 202 36.85 4.56 -5.61
N SER A 203 36.69 5.52 -4.71
CA SER A 203 37.70 6.48 -4.30
C SER A 203 37.86 6.49 -2.78
N VAL A 204 39.11 6.51 -2.32
CA VAL A 204 39.49 6.63 -0.92
C VAL A 204 40.47 7.79 -0.80
N VAL A 205 40.11 8.81 -0.04
CA VAL A 205 40.94 9.98 0.25
C VAL A 205 41.36 9.93 1.72
N GLY A 206 42.64 10.16 1.97
CA GLY A 206 43.19 10.28 3.31
C GLY A 206 44.68 10.60 3.27
N GLN A 207 45.32 10.74 4.43
CA GLN A 207 46.75 11.06 4.47
C GLN A 207 47.59 9.83 4.09
N GLY A 208 48.37 9.93 3.01
CA GLY A 208 49.20 8.83 2.52
C GLY A 208 50.40 8.54 3.42
N TYR A 209 50.79 7.25 3.52
CA TYR A 209 52.00 6.89 4.25
C TYR A 209 53.25 7.58 3.70
N GLY A 210 53.81 8.50 4.48
CA GLY A 210 55.00 9.27 4.10
C GLY A 210 54.73 10.47 3.18
N GLU A 211 53.47 10.87 3.02
CA GLU A 211 53.04 12.02 2.22
C GLU A 211 52.61 13.18 3.13
N GLU A 212 52.86 14.42 2.69
CA GLU A 212 52.56 15.64 3.48
C GLU A 212 51.13 16.15 3.26
N GLU A 213 50.48 15.70 2.19
CA GLU A 213 49.13 16.10 1.75
C GLU A 213 48.26 14.83 1.58
N ASP A 214 46.94 15.02 1.61
CA ASP A 214 46.00 13.92 1.37
C ASP A 214 46.13 13.40 -0.06
N VAL A 215 45.99 12.08 -0.18
CA VAL A 215 46.09 11.38 -1.45
C VAL A 215 44.83 10.60 -1.72
N GLU A 216 44.45 10.62 -3.00
CA GLU A 216 43.27 9.93 -3.49
C GLU A 216 43.67 8.63 -4.19
N ARG A 217 43.12 7.52 -3.74
CA ARG A 217 43.32 6.19 -4.31
C ARG A 217 42.04 5.76 -4.97
N ARG A 218 42.13 5.37 -6.25
CA ARG A 218 40.97 4.94 -7.05
C ARG A 218 41.16 3.55 -7.59
N GLU A 219 40.09 2.79 -7.62
CA GLU A 219 39.99 1.49 -8.29
C GLU A 219 38.62 1.38 -8.93
N SER A 220 38.54 0.64 -10.03
CA SER A 220 37.25 0.31 -10.63
C SER A 220 37.00 -1.17 -10.56
N THR A 221 35.84 -1.54 -10.05
CA THR A 221 35.39 -2.92 -9.85
C THR A 221 34.00 -3.11 -10.45
N TRP A 222 33.45 -4.30 -10.26
CA TRP A 222 32.09 -4.63 -10.62
C TRP A 222 31.42 -5.26 -9.43
N PHE A 223 30.25 -4.73 -9.04
CA PHE A 223 29.34 -5.46 -8.19
C PHE A 223 28.55 -6.45 -9.05
N ARG A 224 28.31 -7.64 -8.53
CA ARG A 224 27.45 -8.65 -9.15
C ARG A 224 26.09 -8.66 -8.46
N ASP A 225 25.12 -9.22 -9.17
CA ASP A 225 23.72 -9.29 -8.77
C ASP A 225 23.52 -10.00 -7.42
N GLY A 226 22.75 -9.37 -6.53
CA GLY A 226 22.34 -9.86 -5.21
C GLY A 226 23.45 -9.81 -4.17
N ALA A 227 23.26 -9.02 -3.10
CA ALA A 227 24.13 -8.89 -1.92
C ALA A 227 25.59 -9.30 -2.19
N ASP A 228 26.34 -8.45 -2.89
CA ASP A 228 27.73 -8.72 -3.28
C ASP A 228 28.69 -7.91 -2.40
N SER A 229 29.92 -8.40 -2.31
CA SER A 229 30.97 -7.71 -1.58
C SER A 229 32.26 -7.67 -2.39
N THR A 230 32.94 -6.54 -2.35
CA THR A 230 34.21 -6.33 -3.03
C THR A 230 35.24 -5.79 -2.05
N MET A 231 36.51 -6.15 -2.29
CA MET A 231 37.62 -5.71 -1.45
C MET A 231 38.47 -4.71 -2.23
N PHE A 232 38.66 -3.53 -1.66
CA PHE A 232 39.61 -2.54 -2.13
C PHE A 232 40.91 -2.73 -1.34
N SER A 233 41.92 -3.34 -1.98
CA SER A 233 43.20 -3.65 -1.35
C SER A 233 44.28 -2.67 -1.78
N LEU A 234 44.77 -1.91 -0.82
CA LEU A 234 45.91 -1.02 -0.96
C LEU A 234 47.21 -1.78 -0.66
N GLU A 235 48.20 -1.65 -1.54
CA GLU A 235 49.55 -2.08 -1.21
C GLU A 235 50.06 -1.33 0.04
N ASN A 236 50.96 -1.91 0.82
CA ASN A 236 51.46 -1.28 2.05
C ASN A 236 52.01 0.15 1.83
N THR A 237 52.68 0.39 0.70
CA THR A 237 53.22 1.71 0.29
C THR A 237 52.15 2.70 -0.17
N SER A 238 50.92 2.22 -0.26
CA SER A 238 49.74 2.89 -0.78
C SER A 238 48.66 3.10 0.28
N SER A 239 48.95 2.70 1.52
CA SER A 239 48.04 2.81 2.66
C SER A 239 47.81 4.27 3.05
N VAL A 240 46.58 4.56 3.50
CA VAL A 240 46.09 5.89 3.88
C VAL A 240 45.62 5.87 5.33
N SER A 241 46.00 6.88 6.12
CA SER A 241 45.59 7.01 7.51
C SER A 241 44.28 7.79 7.64
N GLU A 242 43.55 7.45 8.70
CA GLU A 242 42.32 8.13 9.11
C GLU A 242 42.54 9.62 9.45
N PRO A 243 41.51 10.47 9.32
CA PRO A 243 40.18 10.15 8.80
C PRO A 243 40.19 9.87 7.28
N LEU A 244 39.32 8.96 6.84
CA LEU A 244 39.13 8.65 5.43
C LEU A 244 37.83 9.26 4.90
N ASP A 245 37.89 9.80 3.68
CA ASP A 245 36.70 10.09 2.88
C ASP A 245 36.56 8.99 1.82
N LEU A 246 35.42 8.30 1.85
CA LEU A 246 35.08 7.20 0.96
C LEU A 246 34.02 7.68 -0.04
N THR A 247 34.23 7.36 -1.31
CA THR A 247 33.25 7.63 -2.36
C THR A 247 33.11 6.40 -3.25
N VAL A 248 31.88 6.00 -3.55
CA VAL A 248 31.55 4.92 -4.49
C VAL A 248 30.55 5.46 -5.49
N GLY A 249 30.95 5.51 -6.76
CA GLY A 249 30.05 5.80 -7.88
C GLY A 249 29.58 4.51 -8.53
N VAL A 250 28.27 4.32 -8.64
CA VAL A 250 27.65 3.21 -9.37
C VAL A 250 26.57 3.79 -10.29
N ASP A 251 26.74 3.61 -11.60
CA ASP A 251 25.94 4.25 -12.64
C ASP A 251 25.75 5.78 -12.41
N ASP A 252 24.52 6.26 -12.19
CA ASP A 252 24.22 7.67 -11.93
C ASP A 252 24.17 8.03 -10.43
N VAL A 253 24.42 7.05 -9.54
CA VAL A 253 24.40 7.21 -8.09
C VAL A 253 25.83 7.40 -7.56
N THR A 254 26.02 8.38 -6.68
CA THR A 254 27.28 8.58 -5.95
C THR A 254 27.01 8.53 -4.45
N CYS A 255 27.64 7.57 -3.78
CA CYS A 255 27.55 7.33 -2.35
C CYS A 255 28.83 7.79 -1.66
N GLU A 256 28.72 8.52 -0.56
CA GLU A 256 29.87 9.09 0.13
C GLU A 256 29.75 9.01 1.66
N ALA A 257 30.88 8.76 2.32
CA ALA A 257 31.01 8.85 3.76
C ALA A 257 32.34 9.53 4.09
N GLY A 258 32.29 10.61 4.87
CA GLY A 258 33.47 11.33 5.34
C GLY A 258 33.80 11.03 6.79
N ASP A 259 35.00 11.44 7.21
CA ASP A 259 35.47 11.33 8.60
C ASP A 259 35.46 9.89 9.16
N VAL A 260 35.68 8.87 8.31
CA VAL A 260 35.77 7.48 8.77
C VAL A 260 37.06 7.30 9.57
N SER A 261 36.93 7.09 10.88
CA SER A 261 38.05 7.07 11.82
C SER A 261 38.04 5.89 12.81
N GLU A 262 37.21 4.88 12.57
CA GLU A 262 37.16 3.68 13.38
C GLU A 262 37.28 2.40 12.52
N PHE A 263 38.33 1.63 12.80
CA PHE A 263 38.56 0.32 12.17
C PHE A 263 37.54 -0.72 12.65
N GLY A 264 37.05 -1.54 11.71
CA GLY A 264 36.05 -2.58 11.98
C GLY A 264 34.64 -2.06 12.28
N GLU A 265 34.39 -0.77 12.09
CA GLU A 265 33.04 -0.20 12.08
C GLU A 265 32.48 -0.20 10.65
N GLU A 266 31.25 -0.69 10.50
CA GLU A 266 30.49 -0.55 9.27
C GLU A 266 29.96 0.89 9.17
N VAL A 267 30.34 1.59 8.11
CA VAL A 267 29.85 2.93 7.78
C VAL A 267 28.93 2.83 6.58
N VAL A 268 27.77 3.48 6.65
CA VAL A 268 26.81 3.54 5.54
C VAL A 268 27.18 4.72 4.62
N LEU A 269 27.39 4.43 3.33
CA LEU A 269 27.61 5.45 2.29
C LEU A 269 26.31 5.82 1.59
N CYS A 270 25.43 4.83 1.40
CA CYS A 270 24.07 5.00 0.90
C CYS A 270 23.15 4.06 1.69
N GLU A 271 22.04 4.59 2.20
CA GLU A 271 21.03 3.81 2.94
C GLU A 271 20.28 2.82 2.02
N GLY A 272 20.28 3.07 0.71
CA GLY A 272 19.49 2.33 -0.28
C GLY A 272 18.02 2.70 -0.26
N THR A 273 17.33 2.51 -1.39
CA THR A 273 15.87 2.61 -1.50
C THR A 273 15.37 1.43 -2.33
N ASP A 274 14.46 0.67 -1.74
CA ASP A 274 13.75 -0.43 -2.38
C ASP A 274 12.29 0.04 -2.52
N PRO A 275 11.98 0.78 -3.61
CA PRO A 275 10.62 1.27 -3.82
C PRO A 275 9.66 0.09 -3.94
N GLU A 276 8.47 0.21 -3.37
CA GLU A 276 7.47 -0.85 -3.46
C GLU A 276 7.16 -1.19 -4.92
N ASP A 277 7.09 -2.48 -5.24
CA ASP A 277 6.82 -2.95 -6.60
C ASP A 277 5.31 -2.97 -6.86
N ALA A 278 4.83 -2.06 -7.72
CA ALA A 278 3.42 -1.96 -8.10
C ALA A 278 2.89 -3.25 -8.74
N ASP A 279 3.70 -3.99 -9.50
CA ASP A 279 3.31 -5.27 -10.09
C ASP A 279 3.18 -6.36 -9.02
N GLN A 280 4.05 -6.35 -8.02
CA GLN A 280 3.93 -7.25 -6.87
C GLN A 280 2.62 -7.01 -6.12
N ILE A 281 2.33 -5.75 -5.75
CA ILE A 281 1.09 -5.39 -5.04
C ILE A 281 -0.14 -5.79 -5.88
N ALA A 282 -0.14 -5.48 -7.18
CA ALA A 282 -1.25 -5.80 -8.07
C ALA A 282 -1.49 -7.31 -8.22
N ASN A 283 -0.44 -8.13 -8.20
CA ASN A 283 -0.56 -9.57 -8.31
C ASN A 283 -1.06 -10.23 -7.01
N GLU A 284 -0.76 -9.63 -5.86
CA GLU A 284 -1.23 -10.11 -4.55
C GLU A 284 -2.66 -9.62 -4.24
N THR A 285 -3.08 -8.50 -4.84
CA THR A 285 -4.36 -7.86 -4.55
C THR A 285 -5.39 -8.14 -5.65
N THR A 286 -6.40 -8.96 -5.36
CA THR A 286 -7.43 -9.34 -6.35
C THR A 286 -8.27 -8.17 -6.89
N GLN A 287 -8.32 -7.06 -6.15
CA GLN A 287 -9.08 -5.84 -6.45
C GLN A 287 -8.43 -5.00 -7.57
N ILE A 288 -7.18 -5.30 -7.91
CA ILE A 288 -6.41 -4.59 -8.91
C ILE A 288 -6.40 -5.42 -10.20
N THR A 289 -6.77 -4.80 -11.32
CA THR A 289 -6.67 -5.43 -12.65
C THR A 289 -5.51 -4.81 -13.40
N VAL A 290 -4.58 -5.65 -13.86
CA VAL A 290 -3.47 -5.22 -14.72
C VAL A 290 -3.89 -5.32 -16.19
N ASP A 291 -3.81 -4.21 -16.93
CA ASP A 291 -3.87 -4.23 -18.40
C ASP A 291 -2.44 -4.40 -18.94
N GLU A 292 -2.05 -5.66 -19.15
CA GLU A 292 -0.71 -6.03 -19.66
C GLU A 292 -0.37 -5.37 -21.02
N SER A 293 -1.38 -4.95 -21.79
CA SER A 293 -1.16 -4.35 -23.11
C SER A 293 -0.86 -2.86 -23.05
N ALA A 294 -1.36 -2.18 -22.03
CA ALA A 294 -1.12 -0.77 -21.76
C ALA A 294 -0.05 -0.54 -20.68
N GLY A 295 0.25 -1.54 -19.86
CA GLY A 295 1.09 -1.38 -18.67
C GLY A 295 0.39 -0.52 -17.62
N GLU A 296 -0.93 -0.70 -17.46
CA GLU A 296 -1.76 0.15 -16.61
C GLU A 296 -2.48 -0.68 -15.53
N TYR A 297 -2.60 -0.14 -14.33
CA TYR A 297 -3.41 -0.70 -13.25
C TYR A 297 -4.79 -0.06 -13.27
N ARG A 298 -5.83 -0.89 -13.15
CA ARG A 298 -7.22 -0.47 -13.15
C ARG A 298 -7.93 -0.95 -11.90
N VAL A 299 -8.59 -0.03 -11.20
CA VAL A 299 -9.30 -0.28 -9.94
C VAL A 299 -10.68 0.38 -9.97
N THR A 300 -11.66 -0.22 -9.29
CA THR A 300 -12.97 0.41 -9.06
C THR A 300 -13.12 0.75 -7.59
N LEU A 301 -13.22 2.05 -7.31
CA LEU A 301 -13.38 2.60 -5.97
C LEU A 301 -14.86 2.93 -5.71
N VAL A 302 -15.28 2.71 -4.48
CA VAL A 302 -16.64 2.98 -3.98
C VAL A 302 -16.56 3.77 -2.68
N VAL A 303 -17.22 4.91 -2.63
CA VAL A 303 -17.40 5.71 -1.41
C VAL A 303 -18.90 5.83 -1.12
N ALA A 304 -19.27 5.74 0.15
CA ALA A 304 -20.65 5.89 0.62
C ALA A 304 -20.78 7.12 1.53
N GLU A 305 -21.77 7.97 1.25
CA GLU A 305 -21.95 9.28 1.91
C GLU A 305 -23.40 9.75 1.99
#